data_AF-A0A1T4SBE3-F1
#
_entry.id   AF-A0A1T4SBE3-F1
#
_cell.length_a   1.000
_cell.length_b   1.000
_cell.length_c   1.000
_cell.angle_alpha   90.00
_cell.angle_beta   90.00
_cell.angle_gamma   90.00
#
_symmetry.space_group_name_H-M   'P 1'
#
loop_
_entity.id
_entity.type
_entity.pdbx_description
1 polymer ?
#
loop_
_entity_poly.entity_id
_entity_poly.type
_entity_poly.pdbx_seq_one_letter_code
_entity_poly.pdbx_strand_id
1 'polypeptide(L)'
;MRIKTMHRWLLSFLTGILLTTTLPIGSASAISSPNVFYNGTYYYDQFLATALTDSLTSIMLSATPLPDASPVVFNRPGVTLTIQGGYDNLFNALIGSTVLSTSLTISQGTLIVNNLTIGGTALPPGDTTSPTTTANPSGGSFTAAITVQLAVNETATIYYTTDGSTPTTASTVYSGLIPINATTTLKYFARDSAGNSETAKSAIYTINSGGDPQANHANLTFTSTALCLQCHTKQATDMASSVHYKWEGPYSKISNKPTGTIGGKLNTAVNAYCINTLGNWNGCGACHIGAGAKPGTVADATKNIDCLICHQKEYKRVRNATSGLFEPDTAKMTISMDQAVQALHMPVKSNCLQCHAKGGGGDALKRGDLALINGTTTDRNYDVHMASTGANLSCQQCHTTINHHVSGGGSDLRPSDSALTVSCATSSCHSNKAALNAGHATTAINTHLKRVACQTCHIPAYGRKAADAVLDTVTGYGDQSTETDRTWATPEWSVANSRWEPTVIRANNLKPIYAFFDGSSWVYDLHDVAVIDPATGNY
;
A
#
# COMPACT_ATOMS: atom_id res chain seq x y z
N MET A 1 -32.37 8.34 51.71
CA MET A 1 -33.69 7.71 51.93
C MET A 1 -33.88 6.65 50.84
N ARG A 2 -34.12 5.37 51.23
CA ARG A 2 -34.52 4.17 50.44
C ARG A 2 -34.77 4.32 48.91
N ILE A 3 -34.25 3.47 48.01
CA ILE A 3 -34.63 2.05 47.68
C ILE A 3 -33.76 1.59 46.47
N LYS A 4 -33.43 0.33 46.13
CA LYS A 4 -33.31 -1.01 46.78
C LYS A 4 -32.38 -1.88 45.92
N THR A 5 -31.74 -2.87 46.53
CA THR A 5 -30.98 -3.98 45.90
C THR A 5 -31.84 -5.23 45.65
N MET A 6 -31.42 -6.16 44.79
CA MET A 6 -31.20 -7.58 45.16
C MET A 6 -30.50 -8.45 44.09
N HIS A 7 -30.14 -9.68 44.46
CA HIS A 7 -29.22 -10.59 43.76
C HIS A 7 -29.72 -12.06 43.82
N ARG A 8 -29.55 -12.80 42.72
CA ARG A 8 -29.22 -14.25 42.59
C ARG A 8 -30.10 -15.40 43.20
N TRP A 9 -30.52 -16.29 42.29
CA TRP A 9 -30.60 -17.79 42.29
C TRP A 9 -31.45 -18.60 43.30
N LEU A 10 -32.26 -19.54 42.75
CA LEU A 10 -32.44 -20.91 43.29
C LEU A 10 -32.93 -21.92 42.20
N LEU A 11 -32.79 -23.22 42.48
CA LEU A 11 -33.29 -24.40 41.74
C LEU A 11 -34.52 -25.00 42.49
N SER A 12 -35.31 -26.00 42.05
CA SER A 12 -35.19 -26.99 40.95
C SER A 12 -36.57 -27.61 40.57
N PHE A 13 -36.54 -28.71 39.79
CA PHE A 13 -37.42 -29.91 39.82
C PHE A 13 -38.62 -30.11 38.84
N LEU A 14 -38.60 -31.34 38.29
CA LEU A 14 -39.69 -32.35 38.13
C LEU A 14 -40.32 -32.67 36.74
N THR A 15 -40.44 -33.99 36.51
CA THR A 15 -41.40 -34.75 35.65
C THR A 15 -41.33 -34.68 34.12
N GLY A 16 -41.51 -35.85 33.44
CA GLY A 16 -41.55 -35.92 31.97
C GLY A 16 -41.71 -37.28 31.26
N ILE A 17 -42.38 -38.28 31.85
CA ILE A 17 -43.13 -39.38 31.19
C ILE A 17 -42.48 -40.21 30.05
N LEU A 18 -42.47 -41.54 30.25
CA LEU A 18 -42.19 -42.56 29.23
C LEU A 18 -43.37 -42.70 28.25
N LEU A 19 -43.14 -42.62 26.93
CA LEU A 19 -44.09 -43.06 25.91
C LEU A 19 -43.47 -44.19 25.09
N THR A 20 -44.06 -45.38 25.19
CA THR A 20 -43.68 -46.54 24.37
C THR A 20 -44.53 -46.57 23.10
N THR A 21 -43.93 -46.31 21.95
CA THR A 21 -44.51 -46.63 20.63
C THR A 21 -43.59 -47.56 19.86
N THR A 22 -44.12 -48.69 19.43
CA THR A 22 -43.44 -49.62 18.54
C THR A 22 -43.54 -49.11 17.10
N LEU A 23 -42.40 -48.99 16.40
CA LEU A 23 -42.35 -48.71 14.97
C LEU A 23 -41.47 -49.75 14.25
N PRO A 24 -41.68 -49.98 12.94
CA PRO A 24 -41.10 -51.13 12.25
C PRO A 24 -39.62 -50.97 11.92
N ILE A 25 -39.00 -52.11 11.60
CA ILE A 25 -37.60 -52.25 11.15
C ILE A 25 -37.33 -51.32 9.95
N GLY A 26 -36.33 -50.44 10.06
CA GLY A 26 -35.83 -49.67 8.91
C GLY A 26 -35.55 -48.18 9.11
N SER A 27 -34.92 -47.78 10.21
CA SER A 27 -34.33 -46.43 10.32
C SER A 27 -33.22 -46.38 11.37
N ALA A 28 -32.06 -45.83 11.01
CA ALA A 28 -30.92 -45.66 11.91
C ALA A 28 -31.09 -44.36 12.71
N SER A 29 -31.62 -44.48 13.93
CA SER A 29 -31.67 -43.38 14.89
C SER A 29 -30.34 -43.25 15.62
N ALA A 30 -29.66 -42.11 15.49
CA ALA A 30 -28.45 -41.83 16.26
C ALA A 30 -28.78 -41.70 17.75
N ILE A 31 -28.22 -42.58 18.59
CA ILE A 31 -28.33 -42.50 20.05
C ILE A 31 -27.10 -41.76 20.58
N SER A 32 -27.28 -40.51 21.01
CA SER A 32 -26.24 -39.79 21.76
C SER A 32 -26.19 -40.28 23.21
N SER A 33 -25.04 -40.79 23.63
CA SER A 33 -24.70 -41.05 25.03
C SER A 33 -23.62 -40.05 25.49
N PRO A 34 -23.43 -39.82 26.81
CA PRO A 34 -23.03 -38.49 27.28
C PRO A 34 -21.51 -38.23 27.31
N ASN A 35 -21.13 -37.12 26.67
CA ASN A 35 -20.09 -36.15 27.04
C ASN A 35 -18.83 -36.66 27.78
N VAL A 36 -17.70 -36.69 27.08
CA VAL A 36 -16.36 -36.62 27.71
C VAL A 36 -16.08 -35.17 28.12
N PHE A 37 -15.64 -34.97 29.36
CA PHE A 37 -15.38 -33.64 29.93
C PHE A 37 -13.86 -33.37 30.01
N TYR A 38 -13.36 -32.33 29.35
CA TYR A 38 -11.97 -31.90 29.48
C TYR A 38 -11.83 -30.38 29.46
N ASN A 39 -11.09 -29.85 30.45
CA ASN A 39 -10.69 -28.45 30.60
C ASN A 39 -11.76 -27.37 30.28
N GLY A 40 -13.00 -27.61 30.72
CA GLY A 40 -14.09 -26.62 30.66
C GLY A 40 -14.77 -26.41 29.29
N THR A 41 -14.43 -27.20 28.26
CA THR A 41 -15.02 -27.10 26.92
C THR A 41 -15.70 -28.41 26.52
N TYR A 42 -16.86 -28.34 25.86
CA TYR A 42 -17.57 -29.50 25.33
C TYR A 42 -17.05 -29.85 23.92
N TYR A 43 -16.78 -31.14 23.70
CA TYR A 43 -16.43 -31.68 22.38
C TYR A 43 -17.57 -32.58 21.89
N TYR A 44 -17.99 -32.40 20.64
CA TYR A 44 -18.87 -33.33 19.94
C TYR A 44 -18.02 -34.29 19.12
N ASP A 45 -18.12 -35.59 19.40
CA ASP A 45 -17.51 -36.64 18.58
C ASP A 45 -18.57 -37.68 18.20
N GLN A 46 -18.58 -38.11 16.94
CA GLN A 46 -19.60 -39.02 16.40
C GLN A 46 -19.15 -40.48 16.54
N PHE A 47 -19.32 -41.04 17.73
CA PHE A 47 -19.19 -42.49 17.92
C PHE A 47 -20.41 -43.23 17.33
N LEU A 48 -20.23 -43.84 16.15
CA LEU A 48 -21.15 -44.85 15.60
C LEU A 48 -21.01 -46.18 16.36
N ALA A 49 -21.50 -46.21 17.60
CA ALA A 49 -21.74 -47.45 18.31
C ALA A 49 -23.08 -48.05 17.85
N THR A 50 -23.05 -48.90 16.83
CA THR A 50 -24.20 -49.76 16.51
C THR A 50 -24.54 -50.62 17.72
N ALA A 51 -25.83 -50.67 18.09
CA ALA A 51 -26.28 -51.41 19.25
C ALA A 51 -25.89 -52.90 19.14
N LEU A 52 -25.26 -53.41 20.19
CA LEU A 52 -24.83 -54.80 20.30
C LEU A 52 -26.04 -55.73 20.18
N THR A 53 -26.10 -56.49 19.09
CA THR A 53 -26.88 -57.72 18.96
C THR A 53 -25.93 -58.84 18.52
N ASP A 54 -26.17 -60.07 18.99
CA ASP A 54 -25.15 -61.14 19.14
C ASP A 54 -24.67 -61.81 17.83
N SER A 55 -24.39 -61.07 16.76
CA SER A 55 -24.04 -61.67 15.45
C SER A 55 -23.08 -60.89 14.53
N LEU A 56 -22.38 -59.85 15.01
CA LEU A 56 -21.34 -59.15 14.22
C LEU A 56 -19.92 -59.46 14.72
N THR A 57 -19.08 -59.96 13.81
CA THR A 57 -17.74 -60.50 14.08
C THR A 57 -16.58 -59.55 13.72
N SER A 58 -16.83 -58.25 13.58
CA SER A 58 -15.80 -57.27 13.22
C SER A 58 -16.04 -55.89 13.84
N ILE A 59 -14.93 -55.26 14.29
CA ILE A 59 -14.88 -53.86 14.70
C ILE A 59 -14.00 -53.13 13.68
N MET A 60 -14.55 -52.14 12.98
CA MET A 60 -13.78 -51.24 12.13
C MET A 60 -13.28 -50.07 12.98
N LEU A 61 -11.96 -49.99 13.19
CA LEU A 61 -11.31 -48.85 13.83
C LEU A 61 -10.86 -47.85 12.74
N SER A 62 -11.70 -46.86 12.43
CA SER A 62 -11.26 -45.69 11.67
C SER A 62 -10.70 -44.64 12.63
N ALA A 63 -9.38 -44.63 12.81
CA ALA A 63 -8.71 -43.56 13.56
C ALA A 63 -8.55 -42.33 12.65
N THR A 64 -9.37 -41.30 12.88
CA THR A 64 -8.95 -39.93 12.55
C THR A 64 -7.84 -39.51 13.52
N PRO A 65 -6.82 -38.75 13.10
CA PRO A 65 -5.76 -38.31 14.01
C PRO A 65 -6.32 -37.44 15.13
N LEU A 66 -6.25 -37.89 16.37
CA LEU A 66 -6.49 -37.04 17.54
C LEU A 66 -5.24 -36.16 17.78
N PRO A 67 -5.39 -34.88 18.19
CA PRO A 67 -4.24 -33.98 18.32
C PRO A 67 -3.29 -34.27 19.49
N ASP A 68 -3.60 -35.24 20.36
CA ASP A 68 -2.79 -35.53 21.55
C ASP A 68 -2.68 -37.04 21.84
N ALA A 69 -1.49 -37.47 22.25
CA ALA A 69 -1.01 -38.84 22.15
C ALA A 69 -1.32 -39.70 23.40
N SER A 70 -2.61 -39.88 23.70
CA SER A 70 -3.05 -40.78 24.78
C SER A 70 -3.14 -42.24 24.32
N PRO A 71 -2.58 -43.22 25.07
CA PRO A 71 -2.67 -44.63 24.71
C PRO A 71 -4.10 -45.18 24.89
N VAL A 72 -4.64 -45.82 23.85
CA VAL A 72 -5.94 -46.51 23.91
C VAL A 72 -5.76 -47.88 24.58
N VAL A 73 -6.24 -48.01 25.82
CA VAL A 73 -6.16 -49.26 26.60
C VAL A 73 -7.42 -50.10 26.41
N PHE A 74 -7.32 -51.17 25.62
CA PHE A 74 -8.36 -52.20 25.56
C PHE A 74 -8.20 -53.19 26.72
N ASN A 75 -9.03 -53.08 27.76
CA ASN A 75 -9.05 -54.03 28.86
C ASN A 75 -10.39 -54.79 28.93
N ARG A 76 -10.50 -55.87 28.15
CA ARG A 76 -11.57 -56.87 28.30
C ARG A 76 -11.03 -58.27 28.05
N PRO A 77 -11.00 -59.17 29.06
CA PRO A 77 -10.63 -60.56 28.86
C PRO A 77 -11.57 -61.26 27.86
N GLY A 78 -10.99 -62.07 26.97
CA GLY A 78 -11.75 -62.95 26.06
C GLY A 78 -12.23 -62.33 24.75
N VAL A 79 -11.66 -61.21 24.28
CA VAL A 79 -11.95 -60.65 22.95
C VAL A 79 -11.02 -61.23 21.89
N THR A 80 -11.59 -61.92 20.89
CA THR A 80 -10.85 -62.39 19.71
C THR A 80 -10.83 -61.31 18.63
N LEU A 81 -9.65 -60.91 18.16
CA LEU A 81 -9.46 -60.00 17.03
C LEU A 81 -9.18 -60.80 15.75
N THR A 82 -10.17 -60.86 14.85
CA THR A 82 -10.03 -61.46 13.52
C THR A 82 -9.81 -60.36 12.48
N ILE A 83 -8.62 -60.32 11.88
CA ILE A 83 -8.31 -59.40 10.77
C ILE A 83 -8.49 -60.16 9.46
N GLN A 84 -9.33 -59.65 8.56
CA GLN A 84 -9.57 -60.25 7.24
C GLN A 84 -9.11 -59.29 6.13
N GLY A 85 -7.94 -59.55 5.58
CA GLY A 85 -7.32 -58.75 4.51
C GLY A 85 -6.03 -59.40 4.00
N GLY A 86 -5.68 -59.15 2.74
CA GLY A 86 -4.49 -59.72 2.09
C GLY A 86 -3.17 -59.29 2.75
N TYR A 87 -2.17 -60.17 2.70
CA TYR A 87 -0.94 -60.11 3.51
C TYR A 87 -0.01 -58.91 3.26
N ASP A 88 -0.24 -58.10 2.21
CA ASP A 88 0.66 -57.01 1.82
C ASP A 88 0.49 -55.72 2.65
N ASN A 89 -0.65 -55.54 3.34
CA ASN A 89 -0.94 -54.29 4.06
C ASN A 89 -0.41 -54.24 5.51
N LEU A 90 0.08 -55.37 6.06
CA LEU A 90 0.61 -55.41 7.42
C LEU A 90 2.05 -54.90 7.54
N PHE A 91 2.85 -54.95 6.48
CA PHE A 91 4.26 -54.55 6.55
C PHE A 91 4.44 -53.02 6.66
N ASN A 92 3.58 -52.24 5.98
CA ASN A 92 3.65 -50.77 6.01
C ASN A 92 3.03 -50.15 7.28
N ALA A 93 2.16 -50.84 8.00
CA ALA A 93 1.61 -50.38 9.28
C ALA A 93 2.59 -50.56 10.46
N LEU A 94 3.72 -51.22 10.25
CA LEU A 94 4.74 -51.52 11.28
C LEU A 94 6.12 -50.90 10.99
N ILE A 95 6.20 -49.92 10.08
CA ILE A 95 7.42 -49.13 9.88
C ILE A 95 7.40 -47.93 10.82
N GLY A 96 7.73 -48.16 12.10
CA GLY A 96 7.88 -47.09 13.09
C GLY A 96 7.63 -47.45 14.55
N SER A 97 7.24 -48.70 14.89
CA SER A 97 6.87 -49.08 16.25
C SER A 97 7.72 -50.22 16.81
N THR A 98 8.37 -49.98 17.95
CA THR A 98 9.16 -50.98 18.67
C THR A 98 8.23 -51.90 19.47
N VAL A 99 8.27 -53.20 19.19
CA VAL A 99 7.54 -54.21 19.99
C VAL A 99 8.29 -54.42 21.30
N LEU A 100 7.73 -53.92 22.41
CA LEU A 100 8.45 -53.88 23.70
C LEU A 100 8.37 -55.17 24.54
N SER A 101 7.34 -55.99 24.35
CA SER A 101 7.35 -57.43 24.70
C SER A 101 6.10 -58.13 24.15
N THR A 102 6.21 -59.43 23.86
CA THR A 102 5.05 -60.34 23.76
C THR A 102 5.42 -61.72 24.28
N SER A 103 4.53 -62.34 25.06
CA SER A 103 4.55 -63.77 25.32
C SER A 103 3.56 -64.44 24.36
N LEU A 104 4.04 -64.90 23.21
CA LEU A 104 3.22 -65.56 22.19
C LEU A 104 3.12 -67.06 22.49
N THR A 105 1.92 -67.53 22.76
CA THR A 105 1.63 -68.97 22.91
C THR A 105 0.62 -69.39 21.85
N ILE A 106 1.01 -70.32 20.98
CA ILE A 106 0.11 -70.90 19.98
C ILE A 106 -0.53 -72.16 20.58
N SER A 107 -1.87 -72.18 20.62
CA SER A 107 -2.65 -73.36 20.95
C SER A 107 -3.72 -73.57 19.88
N GLN A 108 -3.76 -74.77 19.29
CA GLN A 108 -4.76 -75.20 18.30
C GLN A 108 -5.06 -74.15 17.21
N GLY A 109 -4.03 -73.67 16.52
CA GLY A 109 -4.16 -72.79 15.35
C GLY A 109 -4.64 -71.36 15.62
N THR A 110 -4.83 -70.96 16.88
CA THR A 110 -5.26 -69.61 17.26
C THR A 110 -4.10 -68.84 17.89
N LEU A 111 -3.89 -67.60 17.45
CA LEU A 111 -2.90 -66.69 18.02
C LEU A 111 -3.53 -65.89 19.18
N ILE A 112 -3.12 -66.17 20.41
CA ILE A 112 -3.57 -65.42 21.60
C ILE A 112 -2.47 -64.44 22.00
N VAL A 113 -2.76 -63.14 21.95
CA VAL A 113 -1.83 -62.06 22.32
C VAL A 113 -2.20 -61.52 23.69
N ASN A 114 -1.49 -61.98 24.73
CA ASN A 114 -1.66 -61.44 26.08
C ASN A 114 -0.75 -60.22 26.26
N ASN A 115 -1.35 -59.07 26.58
CA ASN A 115 -0.70 -57.77 26.81
C ASN A 115 0.16 -57.25 25.63
N LEU A 116 -0.49 -56.87 24.53
CA LEU A 116 0.16 -56.09 23.47
C LEU A 116 0.36 -54.63 23.93
N THR A 117 1.59 -54.23 24.22
CA THR A 117 1.96 -52.82 24.41
C THR A 117 2.65 -52.30 23.16
N ILE A 118 1.94 -51.50 22.36
CA ILE A 118 2.51 -50.81 21.20
C ILE A 118 3.15 -49.50 21.68
N GLY A 119 4.47 -49.50 21.81
CA GLY A 119 5.24 -48.28 22.05
C GLY A 119 5.37 -47.50 20.75
N GLY A 120 4.49 -46.52 20.53
CA GLY A 120 4.72 -45.52 19.49
C GLY A 120 5.88 -44.63 19.88
N THR A 121 7.00 -44.69 19.16
CA THR A 121 7.95 -43.58 19.19
C THR A 121 7.23 -42.37 18.64
N ALA A 122 7.25 -41.24 19.36
CA ALA A 122 6.62 -40.01 18.90
C ALA A 122 7.13 -39.69 17.48
N LEU A 123 6.21 -39.64 16.52
CA LEU A 123 6.51 -39.04 15.22
C LEU A 123 7.00 -37.60 15.48
N PRO A 124 7.98 -37.10 14.71
CA PRO A 124 8.36 -35.70 14.82
C PRO A 124 7.09 -34.84 14.68
N PRO A 125 6.96 -33.74 15.47
CA PRO A 125 5.75 -32.94 15.48
C PRO A 125 5.40 -32.56 14.04
N GLY A 126 4.20 -32.98 13.61
CA GLY A 126 3.71 -32.72 12.27
C GLY A 126 3.73 -31.22 11.99
N ASP A 127 3.98 -30.85 10.74
CA ASP A 127 3.91 -29.47 10.33
C ASP A 127 2.51 -28.91 10.62
N THR A 128 2.48 -27.85 11.43
CA THR A 128 1.27 -27.11 11.85
C THR A 128 1.31 -25.66 11.38
N THR A 129 2.38 -25.27 10.68
CA THR A 129 2.52 -23.93 10.10
C THR A 129 1.80 -23.87 8.77
N SER A 130 0.97 -22.85 8.57
CA SER A 130 0.33 -22.66 7.27
C SER A 130 1.27 -21.96 6.29
N PRO A 131 1.28 -22.36 5.01
CA PRO A 131 2.05 -21.66 4.00
C PRO A 131 1.66 -20.19 3.87
N THR A 132 2.53 -19.39 3.29
CA THR A 132 2.36 -17.95 3.11
C THR A 132 2.68 -17.58 1.67
N THR A 133 1.64 -17.23 0.90
CA THR A 133 1.82 -16.71 -0.45
C THR A 133 2.10 -15.22 -0.52
N THR A 134 2.73 -14.81 -1.61
CA THR A 134 2.92 -13.41 -2.01
C THR A 134 2.64 -13.26 -3.51
N ALA A 135 2.14 -12.09 -3.91
CA ALA A 135 1.91 -11.75 -5.31
C ALA A 135 2.88 -10.65 -5.77
N ASN A 136 3.47 -10.84 -6.94
CA ASN A 136 4.40 -9.90 -7.56
C ASN A 136 4.01 -9.64 -9.04
N PRO A 137 3.69 -8.40 -9.44
CA PRO A 137 3.53 -7.23 -8.58
C PRO A 137 2.35 -7.40 -7.60
N SER A 138 2.34 -6.62 -6.53
CA SER A 138 1.19 -6.56 -5.61
C SER A 138 -0.02 -5.88 -6.27
N GLY A 139 -1.22 -6.09 -5.71
CA GLY A 139 -2.42 -5.35 -6.13
C GLY A 139 -2.20 -3.83 -6.14
N GLY A 140 -2.82 -3.15 -7.11
CA GLY A 140 -2.58 -1.74 -7.42
C GLY A 140 -3.11 -1.34 -8.79
N SER A 141 -2.78 -0.13 -9.22
CA SER A 141 -3.16 0.40 -10.54
C SER A 141 -2.00 0.30 -11.54
N PHE A 142 -2.27 -0.21 -12.74
CA PHE A 142 -1.28 -0.43 -13.80
C PHE A 142 -1.77 0.20 -15.11
N THR A 143 -0.85 0.69 -15.94
CA THR A 143 -1.16 1.43 -17.18
C THR A 143 -1.18 0.57 -18.45
N ALA A 144 -0.86 -0.71 -18.31
CA ALA A 144 -0.87 -1.72 -19.37
C ALA A 144 -1.23 -3.08 -18.75
N ALA A 145 -1.54 -4.07 -19.58
CA ALA A 145 -1.69 -5.45 -19.13
C ALA A 145 -0.39 -5.94 -18.46
N ILE A 146 -0.54 -6.70 -17.37
CA ILE A 146 0.57 -7.24 -16.59
C ILE A 146 0.48 -8.76 -16.47
N THR A 147 1.54 -9.36 -15.95
CA THR A 147 1.54 -10.75 -15.48
C THR A 147 1.85 -10.78 -13.98
N VAL A 148 1.01 -11.45 -13.21
CA VAL A 148 1.20 -11.66 -11.77
C VAL A 148 1.86 -13.02 -11.53
N GLN A 149 3.00 -12.99 -10.84
CA GLN A 149 3.64 -14.17 -10.28
C GLN A 149 3.14 -14.37 -8.85
N LEU A 150 2.72 -15.59 -8.51
CA LEU A 150 2.53 -16.00 -7.13
C LEU A 150 3.76 -16.80 -6.66
N ALA A 151 4.21 -16.53 -5.44
CA ALA A 151 5.29 -17.27 -4.78
C ALA A 151 4.82 -17.70 -3.38
N VAL A 152 5.37 -18.81 -2.88
CA VAL A 152 5.08 -19.36 -1.55
C VAL A 152 6.40 -19.64 -0.82
N ASN A 153 6.39 -19.50 0.51
CA ASN A 153 7.56 -19.67 1.37
C ASN A 153 8.08 -21.12 1.49
N GLU A 154 7.24 -22.11 1.17
CA GLU A 154 7.52 -23.54 1.35
C GLU A 154 6.79 -24.41 0.33
N THR A 155 6.92 -25.73 0.42
CA THR A 155 6.38 -26.67 -0.57
C THR A 155 4.86 -26.81 -0.42
N ALA A 156 4.11 -25.99 -1.14
CA ALA A 156 2.66 -25.95 -1.09
C ALA A 156 2.03 -25.70 -2.48
N THR A 157 0.78 -26.15 -2.65
CA THR A 157 -0.02 -25.91 -3.86
C THR A 157 -0.82 -24.63 -3.69
N ILE A 158 -0.67 -23.68 -4.62
CA ILE A 158 -1.42 -22.41 -4.62
C ILE A 158 -2.66 -22.57 -5.52
N TYR A 159 -3.83 -22.18 -5.00
CA TYR A 159 -5.11 -22.14 -5.70
C TYR A 159 -5.59 -20.70 -5.82
N TYR A 160 -6.18 -20.32 -6.96
CA TYR A 160 -6.62 -18.94 -7.21
C TYR A 160 -7.89 -18.81 -8.05
N THR A 161 -8.47 -17.61 -7.99
CA THR A 161 -9.64 -17.13 -8.75
C THR A 161 -9.41 -15.68 -9.18
N THR A 162 -9.88 -15.30 -10.37
CA THR A 162 -9.70 -13.93 -10.94
C THR A 162 -11.00 -13.12 -10.97
N ASP A 163 -12.14 -13.75 -10.74
CA ASP A 163 -13.49 -13.15 -10.69
C ASP A 163 -13.85 -12.59 -9.30
N GLY A 164 -12.97 -12.71 -8.31
CA GLY A 164 -13.23 -12.33 -6.92
C GLY A 164 -14.04 -13.35 -6.11
N SER A 165 -14.39 -14.52 -6.65
CA SER A 165 -14.95 -15.64 -5.87
C SER A 165 -13.92 -16.18 -4.87
N THR A 166 -14.36 -16.82 -3.77
CA THR A 166 -13.42 -17.37 -2.78
C THR A 166 -12.77 -18.66 -3.33
N PRO A 167 -11.43 -18.75 -3.43
CA PRO A 167 -10.77 -19.94 -3.93
C PRO A 167 -10.91 -21.12 -2.96
N THR A 168 -10.96 -22.33 -3.51
CA THR A 168 -10.98 -23.61 -2.78
C THR A 168 -9.97 -24.57 -3.41
N THR A 169 -9.79 -25.77 -2.84
CA THR A 169 -8.95 -26.81 -3.45
C THR A 169 -9.50 -27.36 -4.78
N ALA A 170 -10.70 -26.94 -5.21
CA ALA A 170 -11.26 -27.21 -6.53
C ALA A 170 -11.07 -26.03 -7.52
N SER A 171 -10.48 -24.91 -7.08
CA SER A 171 -10.15 -23.76 -7.95
C SER A 171 -8.89 -24.01 -8.77
N THR A 172 -8.58 -23.10 -9.69
CA THR A 172 -7.42 -23.22 -10.59
C THR A 172 -6.11 -23.27 -9.80
N VAL A 173 -5.30 -24.30 -10.07
CA VAL A 173 -3.94 -24.42 -9.51
C VAL A 173 -2.98 -23.49 -10.25
N TYR A 174 -2.20 -22.72 -9.51
CA TYR A 174 -1.16 -21.85 -10.06
C TYR A 174 0.00 -22.70 -10.60
N SER A 175 0.21 -22.62 -11.91
CA SER A 175 1.26 -23.36 -12.65
C SER A 175 2.12 -22.47 -13.55
N GLY A 176 1.84 -21.17 -13.60
CA GLY A 176 2.52 -20.19 -14.43
C GLY A 176 1.96 -18.78 -14.19
N LEU A 177 2.59 -17.78 -14.82
CA LEU A 177 2.22 -16.38 -14.68
C LEU A 177 0.75 -16.12 -15.03
N ILE A 178 0.03 -15.37 -14.18
CA ILE A 178 -1.38 -15.02 -14.38
C ILE A 178 -1.47 -13.71 -15.18
N PRO A 179 -2.00 -13.72 -16.42
CA PRO A 179 -2.20 -12.49 -17.18
C PRO A 179 -3.38 -11.68 -16.60
N ILE A 180 -3.18 -10.37 -16.44
CA ILE A 180 -4.19 -9.41 -16.00
C ILE A 180 -4.28 -8.30 -17.03
N ASN A 181 -5.39 -8.25 -17.78
CA ASN A 181 -5.60 -7.36 -18.92
C ASN A 181 -6.72 -6.31 -18.71
N ALA A 182 -7.52 -6.47 -17.67
CA ALA A 182 -8.59 -5.57 -17.24
C ALA A 182 -8.65 -5.51 -15.70
N THR A 183 -9.48 -4.65 -15.12
CA THR A 183 -9.66 -4.58 -13.66
C THR A 183 -10.11 -5.94 -13.11
N THR A 184 -9.26 -6.58 -12.30
CA THR A 184 -9.38 -7.98 -11.88
C THR A 184 -9.22 -8.09 -10.37
N THR A 185 -10.07 -8.88 -9.70
CA THR A 185 -9.92 -9.20 -8.27
C THR A 185 -9.35 -10.61 -8.14
N LEU A 186 -8.03 -10.68 -7.99
CA LEU A 186 -7.33 -11.94 -7.79
C LEU A 186 -7.44 -12.35 -6.31
N LYS A 187 -8.05 -13.50 -6.04
CA LYS A 187 -7.99 -14.15 -4.73
C LYS A 187 -7.18 -15.44 -4.81
N TYR A 188 -6.40 -15.73 -3.78
CA TYR A 188 -5.49 -16.88 -3.77
C TYR A 188 -5.19 -17.37 -2.36
N PHE A 189 -4.89 -18.67 -2.23
CA PHE A 189 -4.41 -19.30 -1.00
C PHE A 189 -3.53 -20.52 -1.33
N ALA A 190 -2.60 -20.87 -0.45
CA ALA A 190 -1.81 -22.09 -0.52
C ALA A 190 -2.25 -23.15 0.51
N ARG A 191 -2.01 -24.42 0.15
CA ARG A 191 -2.13 -25.59 1.02
C ARG A 191 -0.93 -26.51 0.85
N ASP A 192 -0.31 -26.91 1.96
CA ASP A 192 0.85 -27.82 1.99
C ASP A 192 0.44 -29.30 1.93
N SER A 193 1.43 -30.20 2.01
CA SER A 193 1.22 -31.65 2.05
C SER A 193 0.79 -32.22 3.41
N ALA A 194 0.99 -31.50 4.51
CA ALA A 194 0.49 -31.86 5.84
C ALA A 194 -1.01 -31.51 6.01
N GLY A 195 -1.52 -30.62 5.15
CA GLY A 195 -2.91 -30.21 5.05
C GLY A 195 -3.17 -28.77 5.52
N ASN A 196 -2.19 -28.06 6.08
CA ASN A 196 -2.38 -26.70 6.56
C ASN A 196 -2.65 -25.76 5.38
N SER A 197 -3.56 -24.80 5.59
CA SER A 197 -4.05 -23.91 4.54
C SER A 197 -4.06 -22.48 5.05
N GLU A 198 -3.53 -21.56 4.26
CA GLU A 198 -3.56 -20.14 4.62
C GLU A 198 -4.95 -19.52 4.44
N THR A 199 -5.23 -18.44 5.17
CA THR A 199 -6.43 -17.63 4.91
C THR A 199 -6.32 -16.97 3.53
N ALA A 200 -7.35 -17.14 2.70
CA ALA A 200 -7.38 -16.60 1.34
C ALA A 200 -7.12 -15.08 1.30
N LYS A 201 -6.11 -14.70 0.53
CA LYS A 201 -5.71 -13.31 0.26
C LYS A 201 -6.49 -12.76 -0.92
N SER A 202 -6.56 -11.44 -1.01
CA SER A 202 -7.25 -10.71 -2.08
C SER A 202 -6.39 -9.53 -2.55
N ALA A 203 -6.18 -9.43 -3.86
CA ALA A 203 -5.47 -8.34 -4.50
C ALA A 203 -6.30 -7.80 -5.68
N ILE A 204 -6.61 -6.51 -5.65
CA ILE A 204 -7.30 -5.84 -6.76
C ILE A 204 -6.22 -5.27 -7.69
N TYR A 205 -6.29 -5.62 -8.96
CA TYR A 205 -5.44 -5.08 -10.02
C TYR A 205 -6.31 -4.23 -10.92
N THR A 206 -6.12 -2.92 -10.91
CA THR A 206 -6.85 -1.99 -11.78
C THR A 206 -6.01 -1.73 -13.01
N ILE A 207 -6.35 -2.35 -14.14
CA ILE A 207 -5.69 -2.03 -15.42
C ILE A 207 -6.33 -0.77 -15.97
N ASN A 208 -5.76 0.37 -15.58
CA ASN A 208 -5.97 1.66 -16.23
C ASN A 208 -5.17 1.70 -17.53
N SER A 209 -5.41 0.73 -18.43
CA SER A 209 -4.95 0.83 -19.81
C SER A 209 -5.39 2.19 -20.35
N GLY A 210 -4.44 3.01 -20.80
CA GLY A 210 -4.69 4.38 -21.25
C GLY A 210 -5.55 4.52 -22.52
N GLY A 211 -6.22 3.45 -22.93
CA GLY A 211 -7.35 3.47 -23.83
C GLY A 211 -8.63 3.24 -23.03
N ASP A 212 -9.41 4.30 -22.84
CA ASP A 212 -10.85 4.17 -22.97
C ASP A 212 -11.14 3.51 -24.33
N PRO A 213 -11.88 2.40 -24.41
CA PRO A 213 -12.24 1.79 -25.68
C PRO A 213 -13.18 2.62 -26.57
N GLN A 214 -13.37 3.93 -26.33
CA GLN A 214 -13.96 4.82 -27.36
C GLN A 214 -13.58 6.32 -27.35
N ALA A 215 -12.29 6.69 -27.35
CA ALA A 215 -11.86 8.05 -27.72
C ALA A 215 -10.50 8.10 -28.46
N ASN A 216 -10.52 7.96 -29.79
CA ASN A 216 -9.33 8.19 -30.63
C ASN A 216 -8.99 9.68 -30.67
N HIS A 217 -8.10 10.13 -29.77
CA HIS A 217 -7.52 11.48 -29.84
C HIS A 217 -6.85 11.78 -31.18
N ALA A 218 -6.43 10.76 -31.93
CA ALA A 218 -5.71 10.83 -33.20
C ALA A 218 -6.30 11.77 -34.29
N ASN A 219 -7.61 12.05 -34.25
CA ASN A 219 -8.27 12.94 -35.22
C ASN A 219 -8.75 14.27 -34.61
N LEU A 220 -8.30 14.64 -33.41
CA LEU A 220 -8.64 15.92 -32.80
C LEU A 220 -7.89 17.09 -33.44
N THR A 221 -8.59 18.20 -33.63
CA THR A 221 -8.02 19.51 -33.95
C THR A 221 -8.15 20.42 -32.72
N PHE A 222 -7.07 21.03 -32.27
CA PHE A 222 -7.09 21.91 -31.11
C PHE A 222 -7.70 23.27 -31.46
N THR A 223 -8.86 23.56 -30.86
CA THR A 223 -9.53 24.87 -30.95
C THR A 223 -9.38 25.68 -29.66
N SER A 224 -9.47 25.01 -28.50
CA SER A 224 -9.27 25.58 -27.17
C SER A 224 -9.20 24.47 -26.11
N THR A 225 -8.86 24.80 -24.86
CA THR A 225 -8.94 23.87 -23.71
C THR A 225 -10.37 23.35 -23.46
N ALA A 226 -11.41 24.06 -23.93
CA ALA A 226 -12.79 23.59 -23.83
C ALA A 226 -13.05 22.30 -24.63
N LEU A 227 -12.18 21.93 -25.58
CA LEU A 227 -12.20 20.62 -26.24
C LEU A 227 -12.14 19.48 -25.22
N CYS A 228 -11.26 19.59 -24.21
CA CYS A 228 -11.11 18.57 -23.16
C CYS A 228 -12.42 18.38 -22.37
N LEU A 229 -13.17 19.47 -22.14
CA LEU A 229 -14.41 19.47 -21.37
C LEU A 229 -15.58 18.80 -22.11
N GLN A 230 -15.45 18.42 -23.38
CA GLN A 230 -16.47 17.66 -24.09
C GLN A 230 -16.58 16.21 -23.58
N CYS A 231 -15.48 15.64 -23.08
CA CYS A 231 -15.40 14.26 -22.59
C CYS A 231 -14.92 14.16 -21.13
N HIS A 232 -14.13 15.11 -20.65
CA HIS A 232 -13.43 15.02 -19.35
C HIS A 232 -13.97 16.00 -18.29
N THR A 233 -15.27 16.26 -18.28
CA THR A 233 -15.93 17.13 -17.29
C THR A 233 -15.68 16.68 -15.85
N LYS A 234 -15.72 15.37 -15.58
CA LYS A 234 -15.42 14.82 -14.25
C LYS A 234 -13.98 15.13 -13.85
N GLN A 235 -13.00 14.84 -14.71
CA GLN A 235 -11.59 15.04 -14.43
C GLN A 235 -11.25 16.52 -14.23
N ALA A 236 -11.88 17.42 -14.99
CA ALA A 236 -11.76 18.86 -14.78
C ALA A 236 -12.43 19.33 -13.48
N THR A 237 -13.55 18.73 -13.08
CA THR A 237 -14.24 19.03 -11.80
C THR A 237 -13.41 18.55 -10.60
N ASP A 238 -12.93 17.31 -10.66
CA ASP A 238 -11.98 16.71 -9.74
C ASP A 238 -10.76 17.66 -9.56
N MET A 239 -10.12 18.04 -10.66
CA MET A 239 -8.93 18.89 -10.67
C MET A 239 -9.23 20.32 -10.18
N ALA A 240 -10.37 20.92 -10.52
CA ALA A 240 -10.82 22.21 -9.98
C ALA A 240 -11.00 22.17 -8.46
N SER A 241 -11.26 20.99 -7.90
CA SER A 241 -11.42 20.79 -6.46
C SER A 241 -10.09 20.60 -5.71
N SER A 242 -9.00 20.29 -6.43
CA SER A 242 -7.65 20.05 -5.88
C SER A 242 -6.96 21.28 -5.29
N VAL A 243 -5.98 21.03 -4.41
CA VAL A 243 -5.01 22.04 -3.95
C VAL A 243 -4.10 22.48 -5.11
N HIS A 244 -3.84 21.64 -6.11
CA HIS A 244 -3.08 22.05 -7.30
C HIS A 244 -3.77 23.18 -8.08
N TYR A 245 -5.10 23.16 -8.18
CA TYR A 245 -5.88 24.27 -8.75
C TYR A 245 -6.16 25.39 -7.73
N LYS A 246 -6.67 25.08 -6.53
CA LYS A 246 -7.08 26.12 -5.57
C LYS A 246 -5.91 26.87 -4.97
N TRP A 247 -4.74 26.22 -4.88
CA TRP A 247 -3.60 26.63 -4.05
C TRP A 247 -3.91 26.83 -2.57
N GLU A 248 -5.10 26.40 -2.12
CA GLU A 248 -5.60 26.52 -0.76
C GLU A 248 -6.45 25.29 -0.42
N GLY A 249 -6.57 25.03 0.88
CA GLY A 249 -7.38 23.96 1.43
C GLY A 249 -7.43 24.03 2.96
N PRO A 250 -8.07 23.06 3.61
CA PRO A 250 -8.11 23.01 5.07
C PRO A 250 -6.72 22.75 5.66
N TYR A 251 -6.42 23.47 6.74
CA TYR A 251 -5.23 23.29 7.55
C TYR A 251 -5.32 22.02 8.41
N SER A 252 -5.22 20.86 7.77
CA SER A 252 -5.34 19.55 8.43
C SER A 252 -4.19 19.19 9.36
N LYS A 253 -3.04 19.88 9.24
CA LYS A 253 -1.80 19.58 9.99
C LYS A 253 -1.08 20.84 10.49
N ILE A 254 -1.78 21.96 10.61
CA ILE A 254 -1.21 23.20 11.17
C ILE A 254 -1.65 23.33 12.62
N SER A 255 -0.70 23.31 13.56
CA SER A 255 -0.97 23.21 14.99
C SER A 255 -1.30 24.54 15.67
N ASN A 256 -0.92 25.66 15.06
CA ASN A 256 -1.08 27.01 15.64
C ASN A 256 -2.27 27.81 15.07
N LYS A 257 -3.19 27.15 14.37
CA LYS A 257 -4.35 27.77 13.72
C LYS A 257 -5.65 27.08 14.18
N PRO A 258 -6.78 27.79 14.26
CA PRO A 258 -8.06 27.17 14.60
C PRO A 258 -8.43 26.03 13.64
N THR A 259 -9.02 24.96 14.17
CA THR A 259 -9.53 23.84 13.36
C THR A 259 -10.50 24.35 12.30
N GLY A 260 -10.33 23.89 11.06
CA GLY A 260 -11.15 24.33 9.93
C GLY A 260 -10.68 25.62 9.24
N THR A 261 -9.58 26.25 9.69
CA THR A 261 -8.92 27.32 8.93
C THR A 261 -8.62 26.86 7.51
N ILE A 262 -9.00 27.68 6.54
CA ILE A 262 -8.64 27.51 5.13
C ILE A 262 -7.49 28.44 4.80
N GLY A 263 -6.52 27.95 4.03
CA GLY A 263 -5.47 28.79 3.47
C GLY A 263 -4.50 27.99 2.61
N GLY A 264 -3.41 28.62 2.23
CA GLY A 264 -2.37 28.04 1.38
C GLY A 264 -1.64 29.09 0.57
N LYS A 265 -1.01 28.65 -0.53
CA LYS A 265 -0.15 29.48 -1.37
C LYS A 265 -0.87 30.71 -1.96
N LEU A 266 -2.18 30.68 -2.16
CA LEU A 266 -2.89 31.72 -2.89
C LEU A 266 -3.00 33.04 -2.10
N ASN A 267 -3.65 33.03 -0.93
CA ASN A 267 -3.95 34.27 -0.20
C ASN A 267 -3.21 34.35 1.15
N THR A 268 -3.12 33.27 1.92
CA THR A 268 -2.59 33.32 3.30
C THR A 268 -1.07 33.12 3.40
N ALA A 269 -0.46 32.25 2.60
CA ALA A 269 0.91 31.81 2.85
C ALA A 269 1.95 32.93 2.66
N VAL A 270 2.82 33.09 3.67
CA VAL A 270 4.06 33.89 3.57
C VAL A 270 5.28 32.96 3.52
N ASN A 271 6.34 33.41 2.86
CA ASN A 271 7.69 32.81 2.85
C ASN A 271 8.75 33.91 2.63
N ALA A 272 10.01 33.64 2.99
CA ALA A 272 11.10 34.61 2.86
C ALA A 272 11.60 34.91 1.43
N TYR A 273 11.08 34.22 0.39
CA TYR A 273 11.54 34.40 -1.00
C TYR A 273 10.80 35.54 -1.70
N CYS A 274 9.57 35.26 -2.16
CA CYS A 274 8.72 36.17 -2.90
C CYS A 274 7.54 36.68 -2.06
N ILE A 275 7.60 36.51 -0.74
CA ILE A 275 6.56 36.85 0.24
C ILE A 275 5.27 36.06 0.01
N ASN A 276 4.34 36.57 -0.81
CA ASN A 276 2.98 36.06 -0.98
C ASN A 276 2.44 36.37 -2.39
N THR A 277 1.55 35.54 -2.94
CA THR A 277 1.12 35.67 -4.35
C THR A 277 0.16 36.84 -4.63
N LEU A 278 -0.45 37.44 -3.59
CA LEU A 278 -1.29 38.63 -3.73
C LEU A 278 -0.56 39.82 -4.37
N GLY A 279 0.75 39.96 -4.11
CA GLY A 279 1.55 41.05 -4.68
C GLY A 279 1.95 40.86 -6.15
N ASN A 280 1.94 39.63 -6.68
CA ASN A 280 2.36 39.35 -8.06
C ASN A 280 1.77 38.03 -8.59
N TRP A 281 0.48 38.00 -8.91
CA TRP A 281 -0.15 36.83 -9.52
C TRP A 281 0.49 36.45 -10.87
N ASN A 282 0.90 37.43 -11.68
CA ASN A 282 1.44 37.15 -13.02
C ASN A 282 2.77 36.37 -12.98
N GLY A 283 3.67 36.73 -12.06
CA GLY A 283 4.90 35.98 -11.80
C GLY A 283 4.63 34.66 -11.09
N CYS A 284 3.92 34.68 -9.95
CA CYS A 284 3.69 33.48 -9.15
C CYS A 284 2.90 32.41 -9.92
N GLY A 285 1.85 32.82 -10.63
CA GLY A 285 0.94 31.98 -11.41
C GLY A 285 1.59 31.33 -12.64
N ALA A 286 2.84 31.63 -12.99
CA ALA A 286 3.61 30.86 -13.98
C ALA A 286 3.60 29.35 -13.68
N CYS A 287 3.66 29.00 -12.39
CA CYS A 287 3.64 27.62 -11.89
C CYS A 287 2.22 27.13 -11.50
N HIS A 288 1.16 27.87 -11.80
CA HIS A 288 -0.23 27.47 -11.50
C HIS A 288 -0.78 26.63 -12.65
N ILE A 289 -1.51 25.55 -12.35
CA ILE A 289 -2.00 24.60 -13.38
C ILE A 289 -3.18 25.14 -14.21
N GLY A 290 -3.61 26.38 -13.97
CA GLY A 290 -4.66 27.01 -14.75
C GLY A 290 -4.16 27.76 -15.98
N ALA A 291 -5.10 28.20 -16.82
CA ALA A 291 -4.90 29.00 -18.03
C ALA A 291 -4.59 30.48 -17.74
N GLY A 292 -4.09 30.78 -16.54
CA GLY A 292 -3.51 32.09 -16.18
C GLY A 292 -4.39 32.99 -15.32
N ALA A 293 -5.70 32.75 -15.22
CA ALA A 293 -6.58 33.50 -14.31
C ALA A 293 -6.44 32.98 -12.86
N LYS A 294 -6.59 33.89 -11.88
CA LYS A 294 -6.46 33.54 -10.46
C LYS A 294 -7.64 32.66 -10.01
N PRO A 295 -7.41 31.59 -9.23
CA PRO A 295 -8.51 30.85 -8.62
C PRO A 295 -9.46 31.79 -7.85
N GLY A 296 -10.77 31.58 -8.00
CA GLY A 296 -11.81 32.44 -7.45
C GLY A 296 -12.20 33.67 -8.31
N THR A 297 -11.44 34.03 -9.36
CA THR A 297 -11.83 35.15 -10.26
C THR A 297 -12.58 34.69 -11.51
N VAL A 298 -12.76 33.39 -11.70
CA VAL A 298 -13.53 32.80 -12.81
C VAL A 298 -14.79 32.14 -12.26
N ALA A 299 -15.93 32.36 -12.91
CA ALA A 299 -17.22 31.80 -12.48
C ALA A 299 -17.28 30.27 -12.60
N ASP A 300 -16.57 29.71 -13.59
CA ASP A 300 -16.42 28.28 -13.80
C ASP A 300 -14.93 27.93 -13.78
N ALA A 301 -14.51 27.29 -12.70
CA ALA A 301 -13.12 26.89 -12.49
C ALA A 301 -12.63 25.88 -13.53
N THR A 302 -13.52 25.02 -14.07
CA THR A 302 -13.13 23.95 -15.00
C THR A 302 -12.60 24.50 -16.33
N LYS A 303 -13.11 25.66 -16.77
CA LYS A 303 -12.69 26.37 -17.99
C LYS A 303 -11.34 27.07 -17.85
N ASN A 304 -10.85 27.29 -16.63
CA ASN A 304 -9.54 27.87 -16.36
C ASN A 304 -8.48 26.80 -16.07
N ILE A 305 -8.73 25.51 -16.32
CA ILE A 305 -7.70 24.46 -16.18
C ILE A 305 -6.91 24.36 -17.48
N ASP A 306 -5.58 24.32 -17.35
CA ASP A 306 -4.68 23.97 -18.45
C ASP A 306 -4.36 22.47 -18.33
N CYS A 307 -5.07 21.64 -19.08
CA CYS A 307 -4.87 20.19 -19.07
C CYS A 307 -3.49 19.78 -19.62
N LEU A 308 -2.96 20.55 -20.57
CA LEU A 308 -1.77 20.18 -21.35
C LEU A 308 -0.48 20.33 -20.55
N ILE A 309 -0.44 21.25 -19.59
CA ILE A 309 0.71 21.46 -18.70
C ILE A 309 1.16 20.15 -18.03
N CYS A 310 0.21 19.30 -17.62
CA CYS A 310 0.45 18.00 -17.01
C CYS A 310 0.51 16.83 -18.00
N HIS A 311 -0.27 16.89 -19.09
CA HIS A 311 -0.51 15.73 -19.97
C HIS A 311 0.20 15.78 -21.34
N GLN A 312 1.00 16.81 -21.62
CA GLN A 312 1.81 16.91 -22.83
C GLN A 312 3.18 17.52 -22.54
N LYS A 313 4.24 16.70 -22.56
CA LYS A 313 5.63 17.11 -22.24
C LYS A 313 6.19 18.14 -23.22
N GLU A 314 5.76 18.11 -24.48
CA GLU A 314 6.23 19.04 -25.51
C GLU A 314 5.50 20.38 -25.45
N TYR A 315 4.29 20.44 -24.88
CA TYR A 315 3.50 21.66 -24.75
C TYR A 315 4.24 22.72 -23.93
N LYS A 316 4.25 23.94 -24.45
CA LYS A 316 4.77 25.14 -23.79
C LYS A 316 3.71 26.23 -23.89
N ARG A 317 3.75 27.15 -22.93
CA ARG A 317 2.80 28.26 -22.84
C ARG A 317 3.53 29.54 -22.43
N VAL A 318 3.03 30.66 -22.93
CA VAL A 318 3.51 32.01 -22.65
C VAL A 318 2.34 32.82 -22.07
N ARG A 319 2.64 33.76 -21.16
CA ARG A 319 1.60 34.68 -20.68
C ARG A 319 1.41 35.78 -21.72
N ASN A 320 0.21 35.87 -22.28
CA ASN A 320 -0.17 36.97 -23.16
C ASN A 320 -0.10 38.29 -22.37
N ALA A 321 0.65 39.27 -22.89
CA ALA A 321 0.88 40.53 -22.18
C ALA A 321 -0.37 41.42 -22.06
N THR A 322 -1.36 41.24 -22.93
CA THR A 322 -2.59 42.03 -22.99
C THR A 322 -3.71 41.42 -22.16
N SER A 323 -3.99 40.12 -22.32
CA SER A 323 -5.05 39.44 -21.57
C SER A 323 -4.62 38.96 -20.18
N GLY A 324 -3.31 38.82 -19.96
CA GLY A 324 -2.74 38.23 -18.76
C GLY A 324 -2.97 36.71 -18.64
N LEU A 325 -3.60 36.06 -19.62
CA LEU A 325 -3.84 34.61 -19.64
C LEU A 325 -2.67 33.84 -20.28
N PHE A 326 -2.65 32.52 -20.11
CA PHE A 326 -1.71 31.66 -20.84
C PHE A 326 -2.26 31.28 -22.21
N GLU A 327 -1.39 31.34 -23.22
CA GLU A 327 -1.62 30.85 -24.57
C GLU A 327 -0.47 29.91 -24.98
N PRO A 328 -0.68 28.99 -25.94
CA PRO A 328 0.37 28.10 -26.39
C PRO A 328 1.58 28.85 -26.98
N ASP A 329 2.77 28.52 -26.49
CA ASP A 329 4.05 29.06 -26.97
C ASP A 329 4.59 28.15 -28.07
N THR A 330 3.91 28.15 -29.22
CA THR A 330 4.19 27.23 -30.34
C THR A 330 5.62 27.38 -30.87
N ALA A 331 6.23 28.56 -30.71
CA ALA A 331 7.64 28.81 -31.04
C ALA A 331 8.64 28.02 -30.16
N LYS A 332 8.21 27.52 -29.00
CA LYS A 332 9.00 26.65 -28.10
C LYS A 332 8.48 25.21 -28.05
N MET A 333 7.53 24.84 -28.92
CA MET A 333 7.02 23.48 -29.04
C MET A 333 7.71 22.75 -30.20
N THR A 334 7.93 21.45 -30.03
CA THR A 334 8.48 20.56 -31.06
C THR A 334 7.39 19.90 -31.92
N ILE A 335 6.12 20.14 -31.59
CA ILE A 335 4.93 19.55 -32.18
C ILE A 335 3.84 20.62 -32.39
N SER A 336 2.88 20.37 -33.28
CA SER A 336 1.69 21.23 -33.43
C SER A 336 0.73 21.10 -32.23
N MET A 337 -0.22 22.03 -32.11
CA MET A 337 -1.28 21.93 -31.10
C MET A 337 -2.22 20.75 -31.32
N ASP A 338 -2.43 20.36 -32.58
CA ASP A 338 -3.19 19.15 -32.93
C ASP A 338 -2.45 17.91 -32.44
N GLN A 339 -1.15 17.79 -32.74
CA GLN A 339 -0.31 16.71 -32.21
C GLN A 339 -0.27 16.70 -30.67
N ALA A 340 -0.31 17.88 -30.03
CA ALA A 340 -0.31 18.01 -28.57
C ALA A 340 -1.56 17.38 -27.92
N VAL A 341 -2.74 17.49 -28.54
CA VAL A 341 -3.97 16.80 -28.09
C VAL A 341 -4.11 15.38 -28.60
N GLN A 342 -3.56 15.07 -29.79
CA GLN A 342 -3.59 13.72 -30.38
C GLN A 342 -2.69 12.73 -29.61
N ALA A 343 -1.56 13.20 -29.08
CA ALA A 343 -0.54 12.38 -28.41
C ALA A 343 -0.41 12.69 -26.90
N LEU A 344 -1.55 12.87 -26.21
CA LEU A 344 -1.62 13.02 -24.75
C LEU A 344 -1.06 11.79 -24.02
N HIS A 345 -0.48 12.01 -22.84
CA HIS A 345 0.08 10.94 -22.02
C HIS A 345 -0.15 11.16 -20.52
N MET A 346 0.09 10.12 -19.72
CA MET A 346 0.20 10.27 -18.26
C MET A 346 1.40 11.18 -17.92
N PRO A 347 1.33 12.04 -16.89
CA PRO A 347 2.41 12.97 -16.58
C PRO A 347 3.77 12.27 -16.45
N VAL A 348 4.80 12.85 -17.07
CA VAL A 348 6.19 12.41 -16.88
C VAL A 348 6.94 13.41 -16.01
N LYS A 349 8.16 13.05 -15.55
CA LYS A 349 8.96 13.88 -14.63
C LYS A 349 9.07 15.34 -15.05
N SER A 350 9.27 15.63 -16.34
CA SER A 350 9.37 17.01 -16.85
C SER A 350 8.08 17.84 -16.68
N ASN A 351 6.89 17.23 -16.77
CA ASN A 351 5.61 17.93 -16.52
C ASN A 351 5.50 18.43 -15.08
N CYS A 352 6.01 17.67 -14.12
CA CYS A 352 6.02 18.06 -12.71
C CYS A 352 7.14 19.10 -12.45
N LEU A 353 8.35 18.80 -12.91
CA LEU A 353 9.55 19.58 -12.59
C LEU A 353 9.54 20.99 -13.18
N GLN A 354 8.86 21.24 -14.30
CA GLN A 354 8.74 22.59 -14.87
C GLN A 354 8.19 23.64 -13.88
N CYS A 355 7.42 23.20 -12.87
CA CYS A 355 6.92 24.02 -11.76
C CYS A 355 7.65 23.70 -10.45
N HIS A 356 7.85 22.42 -10.13
CA HIS A 356 8.35 22.00 -8.81
C HIS A 356 9.85 22.25 -8.62
N ALA A 357 10.65 22.18 -9.68
CA ALA A 357 12.08 22.51 -9.63
C ALA A 357 12.35 24.03 -9.74
N LYS A 358 11.42 24.80 -10.34
CA LYS A 358 11.57 26.24 -10.61
C LYS A 358 11.06 27.15 -9.48
N GLY A 359 10.79 26.60 -8.30
CA GLY A 359 10.30 27.35 -7.15
C GLY A 359 11.31 28.44 -6.74
N GLY A 360 10.82 29.66 -6.52
CA GLY A 360 11.67 30.83 -6.23
C GLY A 360 12.11 31.64 -7.46
N GLY A 361 11.80 31.18 -8.68
CA GLY A 361 12.05 31.92 -9.93
C GLY A 361 13.14 31.33 -10.83
N GLY A 362 13.71 30.19 -10.45
CA GLY A 362 14.84 29.56 -11.12
C GLY A 362 14.99 28.09 -10.72
N ASP A 363 15.72 27.31 -11.51
CA ASP A 363 15.95 25.88 -11.25
C ASP A 363 16.77 25.69 -9.96
N ALA A 364 16.38 24.69 -9.16
CA ALA A 364 16.97 24.33 -7.87
C ALA A 364 17.00 25.43 -6.79
N LEU A 365 16.42 26.62 -7.03
CA LEU A 365 16.53 27.75 -6.10
C LEU A 365 15.90 27.44 -4.73
N LYS A 366 14.58 27.23 -4.67
CA LYS A 366 13.85 27.09 -3.38
C LYS A 366 13.94 25.71 -2.73
N ARG A 367 14.06 24.65 -3.51
CA ARG A 367 14.05 23.25 -3.03
C ARG A 367 15.29 22.52 -3.55
N GLY A 368 16.36 22.50 -2.77
CA GLY A 368 17.60 21.83 -3.19
C GLY A 368 17.52 20.30 -3.28
N ASP A 369 16.38 19.68 -2.97
CA ASP A 369 16.10 18.26 -3.25
C ASP A 369 15.48 18.02 -4.64
N LEU A 370 15.09 19.07 -5.37
CA LEU A 370 14.47 18.96 -6.71
C LEU A 370 15.01 20.01 -7.69
N ALA A 371 15.53 19.52 -8.81
CA ALA A 371 16.00 20.30 -9.96
C ALA A 371 15.43 19.72 -11.27
N LEU A 372 15.50 20.46 -12.38
CA LEU A 372 15.03 19.99 -13.69
C LEU A 372 15.75 18.70 -14.13
N ILE A 373 17.01 18.55 -13.73
CA ILE A 373 17.85 17.38 -14.06
C ILE A 373 17.35 16.07 -13.45
N ASN A 374 16.54 16.08 -12.37
CA ASN A 374 15.86 14.87 -11.89
C ASN A 374 14.97 14.23 -12.97
N GLY A 375 14.57 14.99 -13.99
CA GLY A 375 13.77 14.50 -15.11
C GLY A 375 14.53 13.68 -16.15
N THR A 376 15.85 13.88 -16.26
CA THR A 376 16.68 13.36 -17.37
C THR A 376 17.95 12.63 -16.92
N THR A 377 18.38 12.79 -15.67
CA THR A 377 19.66 12.29 -15.16
C THR A 377 19.83 10.77 -15.28
N THR A 378 21.08 10.40 -15.54
CA THR A 378 21.67 9.06 -15.51
C THR A 378 22.46 8.82 -14.23
N ASP A 379 22.67 9.82 -13.37
CA ASP A 379 23.41 9.70 -12.14
C ASP A 379 22.55 9.09 -11.01
N ARG A 380 22.64 7.77 -10.86
CA ARG A 380 22.02 7.04 -9.75
C ARG A 380 22.48 7.52 -8.37
N ASN A 381 23.68 8.08 -8.25
CA ASN A 381 24.15 8.60 -6.96
C ASN A 381 23.48 9.92 -6.61
N TYR A 382 23.03 10.71 -7.60
CA TYR A 382 22.25 11.92 -7.37
C TYR A 382 20.86 11.59 -6.82
N ASP A 383 20.09 10.75 -7.54
CA ASP A 383 18.81 10.21 -7.07
C ASP A 383 18.61 8.75 -7.51
N VAL A 384 18.62 7.83 -6.54
CA VAL A 384 18.48 6.38 -6.80
C VAL A 384 17.11 5.96 -7.32
N HIS A 385 16.08 6.79 -7.10
CA HIS A 385 14.70 6.52 -7.47
C HIS A 385 14.38 7.09 -8.85
N MET A 386 14.75 8.35 -9.11
CA MET A 386 14.40 9.06 -10.34
C MET A 386 15.43 8.94 -11.47
N ALA A 387 16.71 8.64 -11.19
CA ALA A 387 17.69 8.46 -12.26
C ALA A 387 17.32 7.28 -13.18
N SER A 388 17.61 7.45 -14.47
CA SER A 388 17.33 6.44 -15.52
C SER A 388 18.11 5.13 -15.35
N THR A 389 19.25 5.17 -14.66
CA THR A 389 20.08 4.01 -14.27
C THR A 389 19.74 3.48 -12.87
N GLY A 390 18.84 4.16 -12.14
CA GLY A 390 18.27 3.74 -10.87
C GLY A 390 16.95 3.00 -11.07
N ALA A 391 15.96 3.27 -10.21
CA ALA A 391 14.61 2.73 -10.39
C ALA A 391 13.79 3.44 -11.49
N ASN A 392 14.31 4.56 -12.05
CA ASN A 392 13.67 5.38 -13.09
C ASN A 392 12.20 5.75 -12.83
N LEU A 393 11.82 5.90 -11.55
CA LEU A 393 10.44 6.17 -11.15
C LEU A 393 9.98 7.53 -11.68
N SER A 394 8.72 7.57 -12.12
CA SER A 394 7.96 8.80 -12.32
C SER A 394 7.36 9.28 -10.99
N CYS A 395 7.08 10.58 -10.88
CA CYS A 395 6.65 11.20 -9.62
C CYS A 395 5.42 10.50 -9.02
N GLN A 396 4.44 10.13 -9.86
CA GLN A 396 3.19 9.50 -9.46
C GLN A 396 3.30 8.05 -8.96
N GLN A 397 4.46 7.39 -9.14
CA GLN A 397 4.69 6.06 -8.55
C GLN A 397 4.92 6.15 -7.03
N CYS A 398 5.36 7.31 -6.53
CA CYS A 398 5.36 7.63 -5.11
C CYS A 398 4.13 8.48 -4.76
N HIS A 399 3.90 9.56 -5.50
CA HIS A 399 2.79 10.50 -5.36
C HIS A 399 1.53 9.99 -6.06
N THR A 400 0.97 8.89 -5.56
CA THR A 400 -0.28 8.31 -6.04
C THR A 400 -1.40 9.35 -6.18
N THR A 401 -2.03 9.41 -7.36
CA THR A 401 -3.09 10.37 -7.67
C THR A 401 -4.45 9.66 -7.75
N ILE A 402 -5.45 10.17 -7.02
CA ILE A 402 -6.83 9.66 -7.05
C ILE A 402 -7.77 10.83 -7.31
N ASN A 403 -8.64 10.74 -8.33
CA ASN A 403 -9.51 11.85 -8.74
C ASN A 403 -8.73 13.18 -8.85
N HIS A 404 -7.60 13.19 -9.56
CA HIS A 404 -6.71 14.36 -9.72
C HIS A 404 -6.12 14.98 -8.44
N HIS A 405 -6.40 14.44 -7.26
CA HIS A 405 -5.72 14.80 -6.01
C HIS A 405 -4.45 13.99 -5.84
N VAL A 406 -3.32 14.68 -5.68
CA VAL A 406 -1.98 14.07 -5.60
C VAL A 406 -1.62 13.78 -4.13
N SER A 407 -1.08 12.59 -3.84
CA SER A 407 -0.69 12.24 -2.47
C SER A 407 0.63 12.87 -2.00
N GLY A 408 0.79 12.95 -0.68
CA GLY A 408 1.99 13.46 -0.04
C GLY A 408 2.01 14.97 0.21
N GLY A 409 2.94 15.37 1.07
CA GLY A 409 3.23 16.78 1.37
C GLY A 409 4.43 16.90 2.30
N GLY A 410 5.21 17.98 2.14
CA GLY A 410 6.33 18.32 3.02
C GLY A 410 5.89 19.19 4.19
N SER A 411 6.80 19.45 5.13
CA SER A 411 6.58 20.29 6.32
C SER A 411 6.24 21.75 5.99
N ASP A 412 6.55 22.24 4.78
CA ASP A 412 6.24 23.60 4.33
C ASP A 412 4.85 23.76 3.68
N LEU A 413 4.14 22.65 3.42
CA LEU A 413 2.81 22.67 2.80
C LEU A 413 1.72 22.78 3.87
N ARG A 414 0.87 23.81 3.71
CA ARG A 414 -0.21 24.13 4.66
C ARG A 414 -1.44 23.23 4.46
N PRO A 415 -2.06 23.17 3.26
CA PRO A 415 -3.05 22.14 2.93
C PRO A 415 -2.38 20.89 2.35
N SER A 416 -3.02 19.74 2.56
CA SER A 416 -2.75 18.49 1.82
C SER A 416 -3.79 18.32 0.71
N ASP A 417 -3.36 17.89 -0.49
CA ASP A 417 -4.27 17.65 -1.61
C ASP A 417 -5.04 16.32 -1.47
N SER A 418 -4.41 15.33 -0.83
CA SER A 418 -4.99 14.04 -0.50
C SER A 418 -4.65 13.63 0.94
N ALA A 419 -5.50 12.80 1.55
CA ALA A 419 -5.23 12.20 2.86
C ALA A 419 -4.15 11.11 2.82
N LEU A 420 -3.81 10.60 1.64
CA LEU A 420 -2.76 9.59 1.46
C LEU A 420 -1.37 10.20 1.70
N THR A 421 -0.56 9.51 2.51
CA THR A 421 0.82 9.87 2.79
C THR A 421 1.78 9.11 1.87
N VAL A 422 2.81 9.81 1.40
CA VAL A 422 3.96 9.16 0.73
C VAL A 422 4.90 8.66 1.82
N SER A 423 5.27 7.38 1.75
CA SER A 423 6.14 6.72 2.73
C SER A 423 7.21 5.89 2.03
N CYS A 424 8.43 5.90 2.57
CA CYS A 424 9.50 5.00 2.16
C CYS A 424 9.32 3.58 2.76
N ALA A 425 8.56 3.45 3.85
CA ALA A 425 8.37 2.19 4.57
C ALA A 425 7.14 1.43 4.05
N THR A 426 7.08 1.16 2.75
CA THR A 426 6.01 0.35 2.13
C THR A 426 6.53 -1.04 1.78
N SER A 427 5.67 -2.06 1.85
CA SER A 427 6.02 -3.41 1.43
C SER A 427 6.29 -3.51 -0.08
N SER A 428 5.70 -2.61 -0.88
CA SER A 428 5.86 -2.54 -2.34
C SER A 428 7.18 -1.94 -2.82
N CYS A 429 7.82 -1.07 -2.03
CA CYS A 429 9.08 -0.42 -2.41
C CYS A 429 10.27 -0.90 -1.54
N HIS A 430 10.05 -1.05 -0.24
CA HIS A 430 11.05 -1.48 0.73
C HIS A 430 10.47 -2.59 1.61
N SER A 431 10.17 -3.74 0.98
CA SER A 431 9.53 -4.95 1.56
C SER A 431 9.82 -5.20 3.04
N ASN A 432 11.11 -5.28 3.40
CA ASN A 432 11.56 -5.63 4.75
C ASN A 432 11.61 -4.44 5.74
N LYS A 433 11.07 -3.26 5.39
CA LYS A 433 11.11 -2.03 6.19
C LYS A 433 9.75 -1.55 6.70
N ALA A 434 8.64 -2.11 6.19
CA ALA A 434 7.29 -1.66 6.53
C ALA A 434 6.96 -1.73 8.04
N ALA A 435 7.53 -2.70 8.76
CA ALA A 435 7.34 -2.84 10.21
C ALA A 435 8.23 -1.92 11.07
N LEU A 436 9.08 -1.08 10.45
CA LEU A 436 9.98 -0.12 11.12
C LEU A 436 10.84 -0.71 12.26
N ASN A 437 11.19 -2.00 12.16
CA ASN A 437 11.91 -2.74 13.20
C ASN A 437 12.89 -3.80 12.64
N ALA A 438 13.06 -3.86 11.31
CA ALA A 438 13.79 -4.93 10.63
C ALA A 438 14.42 -4.46 9.31
N GLY A 439 15.15 -5.38 8.67
CA GLY A 439 15.60 -5.25 7.28
C GLY A 439 16.88 -4.45 7.03
N HIS A 440 17.51 -3.85 8.05
CA HIS A 440 18.91 -3.40 7.97
C HIS A 440 19.87 -4.43 8.55
N ALA A 441 21.14 -4.36 8.15
CA ALA A 441 22.19 -5.30 8.53
C ALA A 441 22.46 -5.40 10.04
N THR A 442 22.03 -4.42 10.85
CA THR A 442 22.19 -4.46 12.31
C THR A 442 20.89 -4.12 13.04
N THR A 443 20.66 -4.82 14.16
CA THR A 443 19.55 -4.55 15.10
C THR A 443 19.64 -3.14 15.68
N ALA A 444 20.85 -2.58 15.79
CA ALA A 444 21.07 -1.20 16.20
C ALA A 444 20.40 -0.21 15.23
N ILE A 445 20.62 -0.32 13.92
CA ILE A 445 19.96 0.55 12.92
C ILE A 445 18.44 0.34 12.96
N ASN A 446 17.99 -0.92 13.03
CA ASN A 446 16.56 -1.24 13.12
C ASN A 446 15.87 -0.61 14.35
N THR A 447 16.59 -0.41 15.45
CA THR A 447 16.07 0.25 16.66
C THR A 447 15.91 1.77 16.49
N HIS A 448 16.72 2.40 15.64
CA HIS A 448 16.63 3.85 15.35
C HIS A 448 15.35 4.22 14.59
N LEU A 449 14.81 3.32 13.77
CA LEU A 449 13.61 3.54 12.96
C LEU A 449 12.36 3.94 13.77
N LYS A 450 12.35 3.67 15.08
CA LYS A 450 11.30 4.10 16.02
C LYS A 450 11.32 5.61 16.31
N ARG A 451 12.38 6.33 15.96
CA ARG A 451 12.62 7.75 16.31
C ARG A 451 13.32 8.57 15.21
N VAL A 452 13.95 7.93 14.24
CA VAL A 452 14.73 8.57 13.17
C VAL A 452 14.06 8.26 11.83
N ALA A 453 13.69 9.30 11.08
CA ALA A 453 13.10 9.15 9.76
C ALA A 453 14.09 8.56 8.76
N CYS A 454 13.61 7.82 7.76
CA CYS A 454 14.47 7.22 6.72
C CYS A 454 15.30 8.29 6.00
N GLN A 455 14.70 9.45 5.73
CA GLN A 455 15.29 10.61 5.08
C GLN A 455 16.52 11.15 5.83
N THR A 456 16.53 11.12 7.18
CA THR A 456 17.66 11.58 8.00
C THR A 456 18.94 10.82 7.69
N CYS A 457 18.85 9.51 7.42
CA CYS A 457 19.99 8.65 7.11
C CYS A 457 20.26 8.54 5.60
N HIS A 458 19.22 8.56 4.77
CA HIS A 458 19.32 8.32 3.32
C HIS A 458 19.41 9.57 2.45
N ILE A 459 19.17 10.76 3.02
CA ILE A 459 19.36 12.06 2.35
C ILE A 459 20.35 12.89 3.18
N PRO A 460 21.65 12.54 3.20
CA PRO A 460 22.65 13.19 4.07
C PRO A 460 22.99 14.62 3.61
N ALA A 461 22.70 14.97 2.36
CA ALA A 461 22.91 16.29 1.79
C ALA A 461 21.84 16.64 0.74
N TYR A 462 21.51 17.93 0.64
CA TYR A 462 20.66 18.53 -0.40
C TYR A 462 21.45 19.61 -1.17
N GLY A 463 20.86 20.18 -2.23
CA GLY A 463 21.59 21.04 -3.17
C GLY A 463 22.71 20.28 -3.88
N ARG A 464 22.55 18.97 -4.10
CA ARG A 464 23.60 18.13 -4.68
C ARG A 464 23.71 18.41 -6.18
N LYS A 465 24.93 18.43 -6.71
CA LYS A 465 25.16 18.49 -8.15
C LYS A 465 25.17 17.07 -8.72
N ALA A 466 24.42 16.82 -9.79
CA ALA A 466 24.47 15.53 -10.48
C ALA A 466 25.76 15.41 -11.30
N ALA A 467 26.32 14.21 -11.44
CA ALA A 467 27.54 13.99 -12.21
C ALA A 467 27.40 14.36 -13.70
N ASP A 468 26.18 14.26 -14.25
CA ASP A 468 25.81 14.63 -15.62
C ASP A 468 25.21 16.05 -15.73
N ALA A 469 25.37 16.88 -14.70
CA ALA A 469 24.88 18.25 -14.67
C ALA A 469 25.72 19.23 -15.50
N VAL A 470 25.09 19.82 -16.51
CA VAL A 470 25.63 20.91 -17.32
C VAL A 470 25.13 22.25 -16.77
N LEU A 471 26.06 23.17 -16.48
CA LEU A 471 25.75 24.55 -16.15
C LEU A 471 25.34 25.29 -17.43
N ASP A 472 24.13 25.86 -17.44
CA ASP A 472 23.72 26.87 -18.41
C ASP A 472 24.40 28.20 -18.05
N THR A 473 25.41 28.56 -18.85
CA THR A 473 26.20 29.79 -18.67
C THR A 473 25.42 31.07 -19.00
N VAL A 474 24.23 30.98 -19.62
CA VAL A 474 23.37 32.13 -19.89
C VAL A 474 22.48 32.44 -18.69
N THR A 475 21.93 31.42 -18.03
CA THR A 475 21.00 31.60 -16.90
C THR A 475 21.64 31.44 -15.52
N GLY A 476 22.84 30.85 -15.42
CA GLY A 476 23.49 30.54 -14.15
C GLY A 476 22.83 29.38 -13.39
N TYR A 477 21.97 28.61 -14.05
CA TYR A 477 21.33 27.41 -13.51
C TYR A 477 21.98 26.13 -14.06
N GLY A 478 21.77 24.99 -13.38
CA GLY A 478 22.35 23.70 -13.80
C GLY A 478 23.59 23.26 -13.02
N ASP A 479 24.01 24.02 -12.01
CA ASP A 479 24.89 23.57 -10.93
C ASP A 479 24.14 22.93 -9.74
N GLN A 480 22.80 23.01 -9.75
CA GLN A 480 21.89 22.60 -8.67
C GLN A 480 22.19 23.25 -7.31
N SER A 481 22.85 24.41 -7.28
CA SER A 481 23.04 25.14 -6.02
C SER A 481 21.72 25.82 -5.62
N THR A 482 21.34 25.66 -4.36
CA THR A 482 20.05 26.13 -3.81
C THR A 482 20.26 27.39 -2.98
N GLU A 483 19.28 28.29 -2.97
CA GLU A 483 19.30 29.53 -2.19
C GLU A 483 19.30 29.19 -0.69
N THR A 484 20.38 29.60 0.00
CA THR A 484 20.54 29.43 1.45
C THR A 484 20.23 30.68 2.23
N ASP A 485 20.46 31.85 1.61
CA ASP A 485 20.21 33.15 2.23
C ASP A 485 19.88 34.21 1.16
N ARG A 486 19.13 35.22 1.60
CA ARG A 486 18.64 36.35 0.79
C ARG A 486 18.62 37.59 1.65
N THR A 487 19.32 38.65 1.21
CA THR A 487 19.35 39.91 1.96
C THR A 487 19.13 41.14 1.09
N TRP A 488 18.32 42.07 1.60
CA TRP A 488 18.16 43.41 1.07
C TRP A 488 19.08 44.43 1.76
N ALA A 489 19.86 44.02 2.77
CA ALA A 489 20.84 44.90 3.43
C ALA A 489 22.01 45.28 2.49
N THR A 490 22.35 44.39 1.58
CA THR A 490 23.27 44.61 0.46
C THR A 490 22.53 44.26 -0.84
N PRO A 491 21.80 45.18 -1.49
CA PRO A 491 21.16 44.90 -2.77
C PRO A 491 22.19 44.94 -3.90
N GLU A 492 21.95 44.15 -4.95
CA GLU A 492 22.77 44.08 -6.16
C GLU A 492 22.00 44.63 -7.37
N TRP A 493 22.71 45.28 -8.30
CA TRP A 493 22.08 45.80 -9.52
C TRP A 493 21.97 44.71 -10.59
N SER A 494 20.76 44.30 -10.90
CA SER A 494 20.46 43.30 -11.91
C SER A 494 20.30 43.96 -13.28
N VAL A 495 21.33 43.86 -14.11
CA VAL A 495 21.34 44.41 -15.48
C VAL A 495 20.24 43.78 -16.34
N ALA A 496 20.03 42.46 -16.24
CA ALA A 496 19.01 41.74 -17.01
C ALA A 496 17.58 42.20 -16.68
N ASN A 497 17.35 42.63 -15.44
CA ASN A 497 16.04 43.07 -14.96
C ASN A 497 15.90 44.60 -14.84
N SER A 498 16.97 45.37 -15.11
CA SER A 498 17.08 46.83 -14.93
C SER A 498 16.55 47.33 -13.58
N ARG A 499 16.87 46.62 -12.49
CA ARG A 499 16.44 46.96 -11.12
C ARG A 499 17.45 46.46 -10.07
N TRP A 500 17.33 47.00 -8.86
CA TRP A 500 17.95 46.40 -7.68
C TRP A 500 17.22 45.11 -7.28
N GLU A 501 18.00 44.08 -6.97
CA GLU A 501 17.56 42.77 -6.49
C GLU A 501 18.32 42.46 -5.17
N PRO A 502 17.85 41.54 -4.31
CA PRO A 502 18.58 41.20 -3.09
C PRO A 502 19.86 40.43 -3.46
N THR A 503 20.93 40.55 -2.66
CA THR A 503 22.01 39.55 -2.72
C THR A 503 21.40 38.19 -2.37
N VAL A 504 21.70 37.18 -3.19
CA VAL A 504 21.25 35.80 -3.03
C VAL A 504 22.47 34.90 -2.90
N ILE A 505 22.59 34.19 -1.77
CA ILE A 505 23.65 33.22 -1.54
C ILE A 505 23.12 31.83 -1.93
N ARG A 506 23.82 31.16 -2.84
CA ARG A 506 23.53 29.78 -3.25
C ARG A 506 24.67 28.85 -2.87
N ALA A 507 24.35 27.62 -2.49
CA ALA A 507 25.35 26.60 -2.13
C ALA A 507 24.92 25.18 -2.53
N ASN A 508 25.91 24.29 -2.61
CA ASN A 508 25.72 22.87 -2.89
C ASN A 508 26.04 21.98 -1.68
N ASN A 509 25.57 20.72 -1.73
CA ASN A 509 25.92 19.65 -0.79
C ASN A 509 25.68 20.02 0.69
N LEU A 510 24.61 20.75 0.94
CA LEU A 510 24.23 21.27 2.24
C LEU A 510 23.70 20.15 3.13
N LYS A 511 24.13 20.14 4.39
CA LYS A 511 23.61 19.21 5.39
C LYS A 511 22.21 19.67 5.85
N PRO A 512 21.18 18.79 5.88
CA PRO A 512 19.87 19.14 6.42
C PRO A 512 19.94 19.55 7.90
N ILE A 513 19.06 20.47 8.29
CA ILE A 513 18.76 20.71 9.70
C ILE A 513 17.82 19.59 10.16
N TYR A 514 18.16 18.93 11.27
CA TYR A 514 17.35 17.87 11.85
C TYR A 514 16.53 18.41 13.03
N ALA A 515 15.22 18.15 13.00
CA ALA A 515 14.27 18.53 14.04
C ALA A 515 13.31 17.38 14.33
N PHE A 516 12.68 17.38 15.51
CA PHE A 516 11.54 16.52 15.76
C PHE A 516 10.36 16.96 14.89
N PHE A 517 9.66 15.99 14.31
CA PHE A 517 8.51 16.24 13.44
C PHE A 517 7.46 15.16 13.70
N ASP A 518 6.30 15.56 14.20
CA ASP A 518 5.14 14.68 14.47
C ASP A 518 4.17 14.60 13.28
N GLY A 519 4.52 15.26 12.17
CA GLY A 519 3.67 15.41 10.99
C GLY A 519 2.91 16.74 10.94
N SER A 520 2.94 17.54 12.01
CA SER A 520 2.34 18.88 12.07
C SER A 520 3.39 19.99 11.92
N SER A 521 2.93 21.18 11.54
CA SER A 521 3.78 22.37 11.39
C SER A 521 3.15 23.59 12.06
N TRP A 522 4.00 24.46 12.61
CA TRP A 522 3.64 25.83 12.99
C TRP A 522 3.90 26.72 11.78
N VAL A 523 2.96 27.59 11.39
CA VAL A 523 3.12 28.50 10.24
C VAL A 523 2.67 29.92 10.55
N TYR A 524 3.41 30.88 10.01
CA TYR A 524 2.99 32.27 9.90
C TYR A 524 2.24 32.50 8.59
N ASP A 525 1.13 33.21 8.64
CA ASP A 525 0.33 33.64 7.50
C ASP A 525 0.24 35.17 7.42
N LEU A 526 -0.13 35.66 6.25
CA LEU A 526 -0.38 37.07 6.03
C LEU A 526 -1.48 37.56 6.99
N HIS A 527 -1.24 38.73 7.59
CA HIS A 527 -2.07 39.36 8.63
C HIS A 527 -2.05 38.69 10.02
N ASP A 528 -1.22 37.66 10.26
CA ASP A 528 -0.84 37.33 11.63
C ASP A 528 -0.12 38.54 12.27
N VAL A 529 -0.19 38.64 13.60
CA VAL A 529 0.61 39.62 14.34
C VAL A 529 2.06 39.16 14.31
N ALA A 530 2.97 40.01 13.83
CA ALA A 530 4.40 39.74 13.85
C ALA A 530 4.88 39.63 15.31
N VAL A 531 5.57 38.53 15.66
CA VAL A 531 6.03 38.24 17.02
C VAL A 531 7.55 38.27 17.02
N ILE A 532 8.13 39.17 17.82
CA ILE A 532 9.58 39.21 17.99
C ILE A 532 10.03 37.91 18.69
N ASP A 533 10.93 37.17 18.07
CA ASP A 533 11.70 36.11 18.71
C ASP A 533 12.60 36.72 19.80
N PRO A 534 12.35 36.44 21.09
CA PRO A 534 13.11 37.04 22.17
C PRO A 534 14.56 36.55 22.24
N ALA A 535 14.93 35.47 21.52
CA ALA A 535 16.30 34.96 21.48
C ALA A 535 17.16 35.65 20.41
N THR A 536 16.58 36.07 19.29
CA THR A 536 17.33 36.70 18.18
C THR A 536 17.00 38.18 17.95
N GLY A 537 15.89 38.69 18.48
CA GLY A 537 15.40 40.05 18.26
C GLY A 537 14.75 40.30 16.90
N ASN A 538 14.61 39.26 16.06
CA ASN A 538 13.95 39.33 14.76
C ASN A 538 12.45 39.04 14.86
N TYR A 539 11.70 39.35 13.80
CA TYR A 539 10.25 39.07 13.66
C TYR A 539 9.96 37.76 12.90
#